data_AF-A0A8H9W3D2-F1
#
_entry.id   AF-A0A8H9W3D2-F1
#
_cell.length_a   1.000
_cell.length_b   1.000
_cell.length_c   1.000
_cell.angle_alpha   90.00
_cell.angle_beta   90.00
_cell.angle_gamma   90.00
#
_symmetry.space_group_name_H-M   'P 1'
#
loop_
_entity.id
_entity.type
_entity.pdbx_description
1 polymer ?
#
loop_
_entity_poly.entity_id
_entity_poly.type
_entity_poly.pdbx_seq_one_letter_code
_entity_poly.pdbx_strand_id
1 'polypeptide(L)'
;VPWPLETPPTGWLKCNGAAFSSEKYPKLAKAYPTNKLPDLRGEFIRGWDDGRGVDAGRALLNWQPHTILDHAHYMELWTGDGLAAGSAREGVNPGILATYGDGGIVKTDEPGHKVPSSLRAISSRSVKRYGEISGNVGTETRPRNVAFNYIVRA
;
A
#
# COMPACT_ATOMS: atom_id res chain seq x y z
N VAL A 1 -14.79 -16.47 -15.48
CA VAL A 1 -15.15 -15.72 -16.70
C VAL A 1 -15.72 -14.38 -16.28
N PRO A 2 -15.11 -13.25 -16.67
CA PRO A 2 -15.71 -11.92 -16.49
C PRO A 2 -16.99 -11.78 -17.32
N TRP A 3 -18.02 -11.11 -16.78
CA TRP A 3 -19.32 -10.92 -17.45
C TRP A 3 -19.66 -9.43 -17.53
N PRO A 4 -20.07 -8.88 -18.69
CA PRO A 4 -20.19 -7.44 -18.89
C PRO A 4 -21.55 -6.83 -18.47
N LEU A 5 -22.56 -7.62 -18.07
CA LEU A 5 -23.89 -7.13 -17.71
C LEU A 5 -24.22 -7.37 -16.23
N GLU A 6 -25.11 -6.56 -15.66
CA GLU A 6 -25.51 -6.66 -14.24
C GLU A 6 -26.17 -8.01 -13.88
N THR A 7 -26.99 -8.51 -14.82
CA THR A 7 -27.68 -9.79 -14.70
C THR A 7 -26.91 -10.86 -15.46
N PRO A 8 -26.44 -11.93 -14.79
CA PRO A 8 -25.82 -13.06 -15.47
C PRO A 8 -26.88 -13.83 -16.28
N PRO A 9 -26.48 -14.55 -17.34
CA PRO A 9 -27.41 -15.37 -18.10
C PRO A 9 -27.93 -16.53 -17.25
N THR A 10 -29.09 -17.08 -17.63
CA THR A 10 -29.68 -18.24 -16.96
C THR A 10 -28.67 -19.38 -16.80
N GLY A 11 -28.60 -19.96 -15.60
CA GLY A 11 -27.65 -21.02 -15.25
C GLY A 11 -26.30 -20.54 -14.73
N TRP A 12 -26.05 -19.23 -14.71
CA TRP A 12 -24.85 -18.62 -14.12
C TRP A 12 -25.18 -17.91 -12.80
N LEU A 13 -24.28 -18.01 -11.83
CA LEU A 13 -24.40 -17.36 -10.54
C LEU A 13 -23.26 -16.37 -10.35
N LYS A 14 -23.54 -15.22 -9.71
CA LYS A 14 -22.52 -14.23 -9.36
C LYS A 14 -21.71 -14.73 -8.16
N CYS A 15 -20.40 -14.57 -8.19
CA CYS A 15 -19.54 -14.77 -7.01
C CYS A 15 -19.65 -13.55 -6.08
N ASN A 16 -20.79 -13.42 -5.41
CA ASN A 16 -21.15 -12.30 -4.53
C ASN A 16 -21.41 -12.74 -3.08
N GLY A 17 -20.89 -13.91 -2.67
CA GLY A 17 -21.12 -14.44 -1.34
C GLY A 17 -22.49 -15.13 -1.13
N ALA A 18 -23.34 -15.23 -2.15
CA ALA A 18 -24.67 -15.84 -2.00
C ALA A 18 -24.59 -17.36 -1.77
N ALA A 19 -25.55 -17.88 -1.01
CA ALA A 19 -25.81 -19.32 -0.91
C ALA A 19 -26.50 -19.83 -2.20
N PHE A 20 -26.38 -21.13 -2.46
CA PHE A 20 -27.05 -21.79 -3.57
C PHE A 20 -27.60 -23.17 -3.16
N SER A 21 -28.57 -23.68 -3.92
CA SER A 21 -29.14 -25.03 -3.70
C SER A 21 -28.24 -26.11 -4.29
N SER A 22 -27.85 -27.07 -3.46
CA SER A 22 -27.04 -28.21 -3.86
C SER A 22 -27.82 -29.16 -4.79
N GLU A 23 -29.13 -29.21 -4.64
CA GLU A 23 -30.07 -30.02 -5.43
C GLU A 23 -30.17 -29.45 -6.85
N LYS A 24 -30.24 -28.12 -6.97
CA LYS A 24 -30.30 -27.43 -8.26
C LYS A 24 -28.93 -27.40 -8.97
N TYR A 25 -27.84 -27.31 -8.20
CA TYR A 25 -26.48 -27.19 -8.74
C TYR A 25 -25.50 -28.22 -8.13
N PRO A 26 -25.69 -29.53 -8.36
CA PRO A 26 -24.92 -30.58 -7.70
C PRO A 26 -23.43 -30.58 -8.08
N LYS A 27 -23.10 -30.20 -9.31
CA LYS A 27 -21.68 -30.03 -9.73
C LYS A 27 -21.02 -28.84 -9.02
N LEU A 28 -21.77 -27.77 -8.75
CA LEU A 28 -21.27 -26.60 -8.03
C LEU A 28 -21.08 -26.93 -6.55
N ALA A 29 -21.98 -27.71 -5.95
CA ALA A 29 -21.85 -28.18 -4.57
C ALA A 29 -20.58 -29.03 -4.36
N LYS A 30 -20.16 -29.81 -5.36
CA LYS A 30 -18.87 -30.52 -5.30
C LYS A 30 -17.66 -29.57 -5.29
N ALA A 31 -17.74 -28.45 -6.01
CA ALA A 31 -16.67 -27.46 -6.05
C ALA A 31 -16.67 -26.51 -4.84
N TYR A 32 -17.86 -26.21 -4.29
CA TYR A 32 -18.06 -25.35 -3.13
C TYR A 32 -18.93 -26.09 -2.08
N PRO A 33 -18.34 -26.97 -1.26
CA PRO A 33 -19.09 -27.85 -0.34
C PRO A 33 -19.88 -27.13 0.74
N THR A 34 -19.58 -25.85 1.00
CA THR A 34 -20.32 -25.00 1.93
C THR A 34 -21.63 -24.47 1.34
N ASN A 35 -21.96 -24.80 0.09
CA ASN A 35 -23.10 -24.29 -0.65
C ASN A 35 -23.17 -22.75 -0.70
N LYS A 36 -22.01 -22.10 -0.60
CA LYS A 36 -21.84 -20.66 -0.65
C LYS A 36 -20.75 -20.30 -1.63
N LEU A 37 -21.03 -19.34 -2.51
CA LEU A 37 -20.03 -18.81 -3.42
C LEU A 37 -19.07 -17.86 -2.69
N PRO A 38 -17.83 -17.73 -3.15
CA PRO A 38 -16.95 -16.66 -2.69
C PRO A 38 -17.56 -15.30 -3.06
N ASP A 39 -17.22 -14.27 -2.30
CA ASP A 39 -17.49 -12.88 -2.69
C ASP A 39 -16.22 -12.30 -3.33
N LEU A 40 -16.27 -12.11 -4.64
CA LEU A 40 -15.13 -11.61 -5.44
C LEU A 40 -15.31 -10.16 -5.87
N ARG A 41 -16.34 -9.47 -5.38
CA ARG A 41 -16.58 -8.07 -5.72
C ARG A 41 -15.46 -7.20 -5.13
N GLY A 42 -14.66 -6.59 -6.00
CA GLY A 42 -13.52 -5.76 -5.60
C GLY A 42 -12.25 -6.55 -5.23
N GLU A 43 -12.24 -7.86 -5.45
CA GLU A 43 -11.08 -8.72 -5.18
C GLU A 43 -10.36 -9.10 -6.47
N PHE A 44 -9.03 -9.13 -6.42
CA PHE A 44 -8.24 -9.73 -7.48
C PHE A 44 -8.15 -11.25 -7.28
N ILE A 45 -8.04 -11.99 -8.37
CA ILE A 45 -7.70 -13.41 -8.30
C ILE A 45 -6.17 -13.53 -8.36
N ARG A 46 -5.60 -14.27 -7.42
CA ARG A 46 -4.19 -14.67 -7.41
C ARG A 46 -4.10 -16.18 -7.62
N GLY A 47 -3.13 -16.62 -8.42
CA GLY A 47 -2.88 -18.04 -8.63
C GLY A 47 -2.45 -18.70 -7.32
N TRP A 48 -3.06 -19.81 -6.96
CA TRP A 48 -2.64 -20.60 -5.81
C TRP A 48 -1.24 -21.19 -6.07
N ASP A 49 -0.39 -21.13 -5.04
CA ASP A 49 1.02 -21.48 -5.17
C ASP A 49 1.26 -22.97 -5.46
N ASP A 50 0.41 -23.85 -4.90
CA ASP A 50 0.48 -25.32 -5.05
C ASP A 50 1.91 -25.89 -4.91
N GLY A 51 2.70 -25.33 -3.98
CA GLY A 51 4.06 -25.77 -3.69
C GLY A 51 5.16 -25.20 -4.60
N ARG A 52 4.85 -24.24 -5.47
CA ARG A 52 5.87 -23.55 -6.30
C ARG A 52 6.82 -22.67 -5.47
N GLY A 53 6.38 -22.20 -4.30
CA GLY A 53 7.17 -21.41 -3.35
C GLY A 53 7.18 -19.89 -3.60
N VAL A 54 6.34 -19.37 -4.49
CA VAL A 54 6.23 -17.93 -4.78
C VAL A 54 5.23 -17.24 -3.84
N ASP A 55 4.09 -17.87 -3.54
CA ASP A 55 3.08 -17.40 -2.57
C ASP A 55 2.86 -18.48 -1.50
N ALA A 56 3.96 -18.90 -0.88
CA ALA A 56 4.01 -20.06 0.02
C ALA A 56 3.08 -19.90 1.25
N GLY A 57 2.50 -21.02 1.69
CA GLY A 57 1.63 -21.06 2.88
C GLY A 57 0.20 -20.56 2.65
N ARG A 58 -0.16 -20.18 1.42
CA ARG A 58 -1.53 -19.78 1.07
C ARG A 58 -2.41 -21.00 0.78
N ALA A 59 -3.64 -20.95 1.26
CA ALA A 59 -4.68 -21.95 0.97
C ALA A 59 -5.63 -21.46 -0.13
N LEU A 60 -6.27 -22.39 -0.85
CA LEU A 60 -7.33 -22.06 -1.79
C LEU A 60 -8.47 -21.27 -1.12
N LEU A 61 -9.01 -20.31 -1.86
CA LEU A 61 -10.06 -19.37 -1.42
C LEU A 61 -9.67 -18.47 -0.24
N ASN A 62 -8.40 -18.48 0.18
CA ASN A 62 -7.93 -17.61 1.25
C ASN A 62 -7.83 -16.15 0.75
N TRP A 63 -8.33 -15.21 1.55
CA TRP A 63 -8.27 -13.78 1.27
C TRP A 63 -6.97 -13.16 1.83
N GLN A 64 -6.44 -12.13 1.16
CA GLN A 64 -5.24 -11.40 1.58
C GLN A 64 -5.47 -9.88 1.43
N PRO A 65 -5.06 -9.05 2.42
CA PRO A 65 -5.15 -7.60 2.32
C PRO A 65 -4.19 -7.07 1.25
N HIS A 66 -4.40 -5.88 0.72
CA HIS A 66 -3.40 -5.25 -0.16
C HIS A 66 -2.10 -4.95 0.61
N THR A 67 -0.97 -4.87 -0.10
CA THR A 67 0.28 -4.33 0.46
C THR A 67 1.01 -3.45 -0.55
N ILE A 68 1.84 -2.53 -0.05
CA ILE A 68 2.82 -1.75 -0.79
C ILE A 68 4.20 -2.24 -0.36
N LEU A 69 5.07 -2.50 -1.33
CA LEU A 69 6.47 -2.86 -1.07
C LEU A 69 7.16 -1.70 -0.35
N ASP A 70 7.89 -2.01 0.71
CA ASP A 70 8.72 -1.02 1.40
C ASP A 70 9.73 -0.40 0.41
N HIS A 71 9.79 0.93 0.37
CA HIS A 71 10.68 1.68 -0.51
C HIS A 71 10.97 3.07 0.06
N ALA A 72 12.07 3.67 -0.41
CA ALA A 72 12.48 5.01 0.00
C ALA A 72 12.49 5.96 -1.20
N HIS A 73 12.19 7.23 -0.93
CA HIS A 73 12.37 8.33 -1.86
C HIS A 73 13.55 9.19 -1.41
N TYR A 74 14.43 9.53 -2.35
CA TYR A 74 15.36 10.63 -2.15
C TYR A 74 14.62 11.94 -2.36
N MET A 75 14.60 12.78 -1.33
CA MET A 75 14.09 14.14 -1.46
C MET A 75 15.27 15.07 -1.67
N GLU A 76 15.33 15.70 -2.83
CA GLU A 76 16.24 16.81 -3.09
C GLU A 76 15.54 18.10 -2.66
N LEU A 77 16.16 18.81 -1.71
CA LEU A 77 15.69 20.11 -1.25
C LEU A 77 16.53 21.17 -1.95
N TRP A 78 15.94 21.90 -2.89
CA TRP A 78 16.56 23.08 -3.45
C TRP A 78 16.58 24.19 -2.40
N THR A 79 17.76 24.57 -1.93
CA THR A 79 17.92 25.61 -0.90
C THR A 79 18.04 27.02 -1.50
N GLY A 80 17.85 27.20 -2.80
CA GLY A 80 18.18 28.46 -3.49
C GLY A 80 19.65 28.51 -3.92
N ASP A 81 20.18 29.72 -4.13
CA ASP A 81 21.59 29.94 -4.45
C ASP A 81 22.51 29.30 -3.40
N GLY A 82 23.64 28.75 -3.84
CA GLY A 82 24.60 28.09 -2.95
C GLY A 82 25.04 29.01 -1.82
N LEU A 83 25.13 28.47 -0.59
CA LEU A 83 25.65 29.20 0.56
C LEU A 83 27.12 29.58 0.28
N ALA A 84 27.37 30.83 -0.09
CA ALA A 84 28.73 31.31 -0.31
C ALA A 84 29.46 31.43 1.03
N ALA A 85 30.78 31.29 1.03
CA ALA A 85 31.60 31.37 2.26
C ALA A 85 31.40 32.68 3.05
N GLY A 86 30.91 33.75 2.41
CA GLY A 86 30.57 35.03 3.06
C GLY A 86 29.12 35.16 3.55
N SER A 87 28.26 34.18 3.27
CA SER A 87 26.84 34.16 3.70
C SER A 87 26.67 33.71 5.16
N ALA A 88 27.68 33.06 5.75
CA ALA A 88 27.72 32.68 7.16
C ALA A 88 28.63 33.63 7.95
N ARG A 89 28.12 34.17 9.05
CA ARG A 89 28.93 34.99 9.98
C ARG A 89 29.69 34.08 10.92
N GLU A 90 30.91 34.47 11.29
CA GLU A 90 31.72 33.74 12.29
C GLU A 90 30.93 33.57 13.59
N GLY A 91 30.88 32.34 14.12
CA GLY A 91 30.13 32.00 15.32
C GLY A 91 28.70 31.53 15.10
N VAL A 92 28.19 31.51 13.87
CA VAL A 92 26.85 30.99 13.53
C VAL A 92 26.93 29.56 13.01
N ASN A 93 26.06 28.67 13.51
CA ASN A 93 25.85 27.33 12.93
C ASN A 93 24.73 27.36 11.87
N PRO A 94 25.03 27.33 10.56
CA PRO A 94 23.98 27.29 9.54
C PRO A 94 23.26 25.92 9.57
N GLY A 95 21.92 25.95 9.65
CA GLY A 95 21.07 24.76 9.57
C GLY A 95 20.11 24.84 8.38
N ILE A 96 19.87 23.71 7.71
CA ILE A 96 18.86 23.60 6.64
C ILE A 96 17.48 23.42 7.29
N LEU A 97 16.54 24.34 7.01
CA LEU A 97 15.14 24.23 7.43
C LEU A 97 14.24 24.17 6.17
N ALA A 98 13.55 23.06 5.97
CA ALA A 98 12.53 22.96 4.91
C ALA A 98 11.15 23.27 5.50
N THR A 99 10.63 24.47 5.22
CA THR A 99 9.25 24.87 5.57
C THR A 99 8.34 24.80 4.34
N TYR A 100 7.09 24.39 4.53
CA TYR A 100 6.03 24.56 3.51
C TYR A 100 5.75 26.05 3.34
N GLY A 101 5.92 26.58 2.13
CA GLY A 101 5.81 27.99 1.81
C GLY A 101 7.16 28.60 1.45
N ASP A 102 7.34 28.81 0.16
CA ASP A 102 8.26 29.74 -0.50
C ASP A 102 9.77 29.59 -0.26
N GLY A 103 10.27 28.40 0.12
CA GLY A 103 11.68 28.03 -0.08
C GLY A 103 12.72 28.99 0.52
N GLY A 104 12.38 29.70 1.60
CA GLY A 104 13.27 30.68 2.22
C GLY A 104 14.16 30.06 3.29
N ILE A 105 15.48 30.09 3.08
CA ILE A 105 16.46 29.91 4.15
C ILE A 105 16.32 31.08 5.12
N VAL A 106 15.82 30.86 6.34
CA VAL A 106 16.11 31.78 7.44
C VAL A 106 16.15 31.02 8.76
N LYS A 107 17.34 30.89 9.38
CA LYS A 107 17.68 31.41 10.72
C LYS A 107 19.16 31.19 11.06
N THR A 108 19.79 32.26 11.54
CA THR A 108 21.04 32.31 12.32
C THR A 108 20.67 32.28 13.82
N ASP A 109 21.61 31.97 14.70
CA ASP A 109 21.45 31.95 16.17
C ASP A 109 21.51 33.37 16.82
N GLU A 110 21.07 34.40 16.08
CA GLU A 110 21.10 35.79 16.56
C GLU A 110 20.16 36.04 17.76
N PRO A 111 20.60 36.85 18.76
CA PRO A 111 19.76 37.26 19.89
C PRO A 111 18.48 37.96 19.43
N GLY A 112 17.32 37.45 19.82
CA GLY A 112 16.01 38.04 19.52
C GLY A 112 15.15 37.24 18.54
N HIS A 113 15.74 36.35 17.74
CA HIS A 113 15.02 35.53 16.75
C HIS A 113 14.71 34.12 17.29
N LYS A 114 13.98 34.01 18.41
CA LYS A 114 13.61 32.72 19.00
C LYS A 114 12.55 32.01 18.15
N VAL A 115 12.90 30.92 17.46
CA VAL A 115 11.91 29.91 17.07
C VAL A 115 11.64 28.97 18.24
N PRO A 116 10.38 28.59 18.49
CA PRO A 116 10.05 27.52 19.43
C PRO A 116 10.85 26.25 19.09
N SER A 117 11.27 25.51 20.11
CA SER A 117 12.02 24.25 19.93
C SER A 117 11.29 23.21 19.08
N SER A 118 9.98 23.34 18.92
CA SER A 118 9.15 22.50 18.04
C SER A 118 9.39 22.71 16.53
N LEU A 119 10.04 23.81 16.13
CA LEU A 119 10.41 24.09 14.73
C LEU A 119 11.92 23.92 14.47
N ARG A 120 12.72 23.57 15.49
CA ARG A 120 14.15 23.27 15.32
C ARG A 120 14.28 21.91 14.65
N ALA A 121 14.59 21.97 13.37
CA ALA A 121 14.97 20.85 12.54
C ALA A 121 13.81 19.89 12.24
N ILE A 122 13.47 19.83 10.95
CA ILE A 122 13.51 18.52 10.30
C ILE A 122 14.95 18.02 10.50
N SER A 123 15.23 17.45 11.67
CA SER A 123 16.52 16.82 11.89
C SER A 123 16.51 15.66 10.92
N SER A 124 17.51 15.61 10.04
CA SER A 124 17.78 14.46 9.18
C SER A 124 18.14 13.19 9.97
N ARG A 125 17.88 13.18 11.29
CA ARG A 125 17.89 11.98 12.14
C ARG A 125 16.50 11.50 12.55
N SER A 126 15.40 12.19 12.23
CA SER A 126 14.02 11.74 12.53
C SER A 126 12.91 12.47 11.75
N VAL A 127 12.88 12.37 10.41
CA VAL A 127 11.57 12.31 9.75
C VAL A 127 11.05 10.90 9.98
N LYS A 128 10.16 10.76 10.95
CA LYS A 128 9.31 9.59 11.06
C LYS A 128 7.89 10.07 11.32
N ARG A 129 6.89 9.52 10.61
CA ARG A 129 5.74 8.99 11.35
C ARG A 129 6.24 7.70 12.01
N TYR A 130 6.87 7.82 13.18
CA TYR A 130 7.26 6.65 13.96
C TYR A 130 6.01 6.21 14.70
N GLY A 131 5.42 5.09 14.28
CA GLY A 131 4.25 4.51 14.93
C GLY A 131 3.07 4.22 14.01
N GLU A 132 3.07 4.73 12.78
CA GLU A 132 2.12 4.29 11.75
C GLU A 132 2.93 3.69 10.59
N ILE A 133 3.46 2.49 10.80
CA ILE A 133 3.57 1.57 9.65
C ILE A 133 2.13 1.49 9.16
N SER A 134 1.82 2.12 8.02
CA SER A 134 0.52 1.89 7.39
C SER A 134 0.39 0.37 7.35
N GLY A 135 -0.68 -0.21 7.91
CA GLY A 135 -0.75 -1.66 8.17
C GLY A 135 -0.58 -2.56 6.94
N ASN A 136 -0.35 -1.96 5.77
CA ASN A 136 -0.23 -2.54 4.46
C ASN A 136 1.16 -2.32 3.84
N VAL A 137 2.23 -2.10 4.61
CA VAL A 137 3.62 -2.17 4.07
C VAL A 137 4.14 -3.60 4.22
N GLY A 138 4.76 -4.16 3.18
CA GLY A 138 5.29 -5.52 3.19
C GLY A 138 6.44 -5.75 2.21
N THR A 139 6.75 -7.01 1.95
CA THR A 139 7.81 -7.45 1.01
C THR A 139 7.32 -7.59 -0.44
N GLU A 140 6.09 -7.17 -0.74
CA GLU A 140 5.50 -7.20 -2.07
C GLU A 140 4.48 -6.05 -2.22
N THR A 141 4.41 -5.43 -3.41
CA THR A 141 3.28 -4.59 -3.80
C THR A 141 2.21 -5.45 -4.46
N ARG A 142 1.00 -5.49 -3.89
CA ARG A 142 -0.11 -6.30 -4.42
C ARG A 142 -1.48 -5.75 -4.03
N PRO A 143 -2.52 -5.98 -4.84
CA PRO A 143 -3.88 -5.69 -4.45
C PRO A 143 -4.43 -6.72 -3.44
N ARG A 144 -5.61 -6.40 -2.90
CA ARG A 144 -6.45 -7.35 -2.17
C ARG A 144 -6.79 -8.51 -3.09
N ASN A 145 -6.61 -9.75 -2.62
CA ASN A 145 -6.77 -10.89 -3.51
C ASN A 145 -7.18 -12.19 -2.81
N VAL A 146 -7.81 -13.07 -3.58
CA VAL A 146 -8.22 -14.41 -3.18
C VAL A 146 -7.49 -15.45 -4.03
N ALA A 147 -6.94 -16.48 -3.39
CA ALA A 147 -6.20 -17.54 -4.07
C ALA A 147 -7.12 -18.54 -4.80
N PHE A 148 -6.87 -18.79 -6.09
CA PHE A 148 -7.59 -19.79 -6.91
C PHE A 148 -6.64 -20.58 -7.80
N ASN A 149 -7.07 -21.78 -8.20
CA ASN A 149 -6.43 -22.48 -9.29
C ASN A 149 -6.75 -21.83 -10.65
N TYR A 150 -5.73 -21.73 -11.50
CA TYR A 150 -5.91 -21.41 -12.91
C TYR A 150 -6.00 -22.71 -13.70
N ILE A 151 -7.20 -23.04 -14.13
CA ILE A 151 -7.49 -24.26 -14.87
C ILE A 151 -7.95 -23.92 -16.28
N VAL A 152 -7.60 -24.78 -17.22
CA VAL A 152 -8.19 -24.81 -18.56
C VAL A 152 -9.08 -26.03 -18.68
N ARG A 153 -10.08 -25.97 -19.57
CA ARG A 153 -10.91 -27.14 -19.85
C ARG A 153 -10.07 -28.15 -20.63
N ALA A 154 -10.05 -29.40 -20.16
CA ALA A 154 -9.53 -30.55 -20.91
C ALA A 154 -10.54 -31.02 -21.96
#